data_AF-A0A941I7C5-F1
#
_entry.id   AF-A0A941I7C5-F1
#
_cell.length_a   1.000
_cell.length_b   1.000
_cell.length_c   1.000
_cell.angle_alpha   90.00
_cell.angle_beta   90.00
_cell.angle_gamma   90.00
#
_symmetry.space_group_name_H-M   'P 1'
#
loop_
_entity.id
_entity.type
_entity.pdbx_description
1 polymer ?
#
loop_
_entity_poly.entity_id
_entity_poly.type
_entity_poly.pdbx_seq_one_letter_code
_entity_poly.pdbx_strand_id
1 'polypeptide(L)'
;MKKDNSTHEFEKALQLFLDSFLGVNPKETWPTWFRTSTTYGGHKDSEGIWRFSFTGIPSSVLGVGESWEEKNDGYILVKTDPETKERSYVISNTPSEVIVFFEAIIDLNSGKVSVVSSKNISEIDGRDLLPLRK
;
A
#
# COMPACT_ATOMS: atom_id res chain seq x y z
N MET A 1 -5.16 19.05 -24.48
CA MET A 1 -4.62 17.68 -24.56
C MET A 1 -3.39 17.55 -23.67
N LYS A 2 -3.54 17.00 -22.45
CA LYS A 2 -2.41 16.65 -21.55
C LYS A 2 -2.65 15.32 -20.78
N LYS A 3 -3.83 14.71 -20.90
CA LYS A 3 -4.23 13.50 -20.16
C LYS A 3 -3.55 12.21 -20.65
N ASP A 4 -3.06 12.19 -21.89
CA ASP A 4 -2.48 10.97 -22.49
C ASP A 4 -1.08 10.66 -21.96
N ASN A 5 -0.24 11.68 -21.81
CA ASN A 5 1.17 11.47 -21.48
C ASN A 5 1.38 11.03 -20.02
N SER A 6 0.60 11.57 -19.07
CA SER A 6 0.73 11.22 -17.65
C SER A 6 0.28 9.79 -17.36
N THR A 7 -0.78 9.33 -18.03
CA THR A 7 -1.31 7.96 -17.89
C THR A 7 -0.28 6.95 -18.40
N HIS A 8 0.30 7.22 -19.56
CA HIS A 8 1.32 6.38 -20.16
C HIS A 8 2.63 6.35 -19.36
N GLU A 9 3.05 7.48 -18.77
CA GLU A 9 4.18 7.51 -17.83
C GLU A 9 3.91 6.69 -16.57
N PHE A 10 2.72 6.81 -15.98
CA PHE A 10 2.32 6.03 -14.82
C PHE A 10 2.36 4.53 -15.12
N GLU A 11 1.75 4.08 -16.21
CA GLU A 11 1.72 2.68 -16.61
C GLU A 11 3.13 2.11 -16.83
N LYS A 12 4.02 2.88 -17.46
CA LYS A 12 5.42 2.49 -17.64
C LYS A 12 6.16 2.36 -16.31
N ALA A 13 5.99 3.33 -15.41
CA ALA A 13 6.66 3.30 -14.12
C ALA A 13 6.11 2.17 -13.24
N LEU A 14 4.80 1.93 -13.29
CA LEU A 14 4.15 0.81 -12.63
C LEU A 14 4.67 -0.52 -13.15
N GLN A 15 4.85 -0.69 -14.47
CA GLN A 15 5.40 -1.92 -15.03
C GLN A 15 6.82 -2.18 -14.52
N LEU A 16 7.70 -1.17 -14.53
CA LEU A 16 9.07 -1.30 -14.00
C LEU A 16 9.08 -1.66 -12.50
N PHE A 17 8.17 -1.08 -11.73
CA PHE A 17 7.97 -1.41 -10.33
C PHE A 17 7.53 -2.87 -10.14
N LEU A 18 6.54 -3.33 -10.90
CA LEU A 18 6.05 -4.71 -10.84
C LEU A 18 7.12 -5.71 -11.25
N ASP A 19 7.87 -5.43 -12.31
CA ASP A 19 8.96 -6.29 -12.78
C ASP A 19 10.08 -6.38 -11.72
N SER A 20 10.44 -5.27 -11.09
CA SER A 20 11.40 -5.26 -10.00
C SER A 20 10.91 -6.06 -8.80
N PHE A 21 9.64 -5.93 -8.42
CA PHE A 21 9.06 -6.73 -7.34
C PHE A 21 9.08 -8.23 -7.67
N LEU A 22 8.70 -8.61 -8.89
CA LEU A 22 8.69 -10.00 -9.36
C LEU A 22 10.09 -10.62 -9.42
N GLY A 23 11.11 -9.82 -9.74
CA GLY A 23 12.50 -10.25 -9.71
C GLY A 23 12.99 -10.62 -8.30
N VAL A 24 12.45 -9.98 -7.27
CA VAL A 24 12.78 -10.26 -5.86
C VAL A 24 11.84 -11.31 -5.25
N ASN A 25 10.57 -11.28 -5.62
CA ASN A 25 9.51 -12.15 -5.11
C ASN A 25 8.78 -12.80 -6.30
N PRO A 26 9.26 -13.93 -6.84
CA PRO A 26 8.57 -14.66 -7.90
C PRO A 26 7.14 -15.02 -7.50
N LYS A 27 6.18 -15.02 -8.44
CA LYS A 27 4.75 -15.23 -8.10
C LYS A 27 4.48 -16.55 -7.38
N GLU A 28 5.32 -17.55 -7.64
CA GLU A 28 5.23 -18.89 -7.09
C GLU A 28 5.57 -18.93 -5.60
N THR A 29 6.29 -17.92 -5.08
CA THR A 29 6.66 -17.81 -3.67
C THR A 29 5.65 -17.02 -2.85
N TRP A 30 4.62 -16.45 -3.48
CA TRP A 30 3.70 -15.55 -2.81
C TRP A 30 2.78 -16.33 -1.85
N PRO A 31 2.70 -15.92 -0.58
CA PRO A 31 1.68 -16.42 0.32
C PRO A 31 0.27 -16.16 -0.24
N THR A 32 -0.67 -17.06 0.06
CA THR A 32 -2.07 -16.96 -0.42
C THR A 32 -2.73 -15.65 0.01
N TRP A 33 -2.39 -15.14 1.19
CA TRP A 33 -2.91 -13.88 1.73
C TRP A 33 -2.44 -12.64 0.96
N PHE A 34 -1.33 -12.72 0.22
CA PHE A 34 -0.72 -11.54 -0.41
C PHE A 34 -1.68 -10.87 -1.39
N ARG A 35 -2.41 -11.65 -2.19
CA ARG A 35 -3.33 -11.07 -3.18
C ARG A 35 -4.56 -10.41 -2.56
N THR A 36 -5.01 -10.91 -1.41
CA THR A 36 -6.23 -10.46 -0.74
C THR A 36 -5.97 -9.42 0.33
N SER A 37 -4.71 -9.20 0.75
CA SER A 37 -4.40 -8.32 1.89
C SER A 37 -3.38 -7.24 1.54
N THR A 38 -3.06 -7.09 0.26
CA THR A 38 -2.15 -6.05 -0.23
C THR A 38 -2.77 -5.20 -1.33
N THR A 39 -2.43 -3.92 -1.28
CA THR A 39 -2.67 -2.93 -2.33
C THR A 39 -1.35 -2.33 -2.77
N TYR A 40 -1.36 -1.66 -3.91
CA TYR A 40 -0.24 -0.85 -4.35
C TYR A 40 -0.70 0.55 -4.69
N GLY A 41 0.20 1.50 -4.52
CA GLY A 41 -0.01 2.89 -4.89
C GLY A 41 1.31 3.50 -5.31
N GLY A 42 1.22 4.60 -6.05
CA GLY A 42 2.39 5.37 -6.41
C GLY A 42 2.07 6.85 -6.49
N HIS A 43 3.08 7.67 -6.24
CA HIS A 43 3.04 9.10 -6.45
C HIS A 43 4.29 9.55 -7.19
N LYS A 44 4.15 10.66 -7.92
CA LYS A 44 5.25 11.32 -8.60
C LYS A 44 5.66 12.52 -7.76
N ASP A 45 6.94 12.66 -7.48
CA ASP A 45 7.46 13.84 -6.78
C ASP A 45 7.60 15.05 -7.72
N SER A 46 8.06 16.17 -7.17
CA SER A 46 8.27 17.41 -7.93
C SER A 46 9.38 17.34 -8.97
N GLU A 47 10.32 16.38 -8.84
CA GLU A 47 11.40 16.14 -9.81
C GLU A 47 10.96 15.20 -10.94
N GLY A 48 9.72 14.69 -10.85
CA GLY A 48 9.16 13.78 -11.83
C GLY A 48 9.58 12.33 -11.62
N ILE A 49 10.12 12.00 -10.46
CA ILE A 49 10.50 10.65 -10.08
C ILE A 49 9.29 9.96 -9.44
N TRP A 50 9.04 8.72 -9.83
CA TRP A 50 7.94 7.94 -9.28
C TRP A 50 8.39 7.15 -8.06
N ARG A 51 7.54 7.12 -7.03
CA ARG A 51 7.70 6.23 -5.87
C ARG A 51 6.48 5.34 -5.76
N PHE A 52 6.70 4.03 -5.76
CA PHE A 52 5.66 3.02 -5.67
C PHE A 52 5.89 2.12 -4.46
N SER A 53 4.79 1.63 -3.88
CA SER A 53 4.85 0.72 -2.74
C SER A 53 3.74 -0.32 -2.77
N PHE A 54 4.07 -1.57 -2.41
CA PHE A 54 3.10 -2.56 -1.95
C PHE A 54 2.89 -2.40 -0.46
N THR A 55 1.62 -2.37 -0.05
CA THR A 55 1.21 -2.04 1.31
C THR A 55 0.09 -2.93 1.81
N GLY A 56 0.01 -3.08 3.13
CA GLY A 56 -1.06 -3.81 3.83
C GLY A 56 -1.46 -3.11 5.11
N ILE A 57 -2.70 -3.33 5.54
CA ILE A 57 -3.28 -2.69 6.72
C ILE A 57 -3.24 -3.68 7.89
N PRO A 58 -2.50 -3.39 8.98
CA PRO A 58 -2.52 -4.23 10.18
C PRO A 58 -3.90 -4.30 10.83
N SER A 59 -4.32 -5.48 11.25
CA SER A 59 -5.59 -5.69 11.96
C SER A 59 -5.52 -5.29 13.45
N SER A 60 -4.33 -5.28 14.04
CA SER A 60 -4.12 -5.20 15.50
C SER A 60 -3.64 -3.84 16.04
N VAL A 61 -3.25 -2.90 15.18
CA VAL A 61 -2.68 -1.61 15.61
C VAL A 61 -3.80 -0.56 15.72
N LEU A 62 -4.59 -0.64 16.79
CA LEU A 62 -5.68 0.27 17.09
C LEU A 62 -5.46 0.94 18.45
N GLY A 63 -5.62 2.27 18.50
CA GLY A 63 -5.67 3.03 19.74
C GLY A 63 -6.96 2.78 20.53
N VAL A 64 -7.04 3.33 21.75
CA VAL A 64 -8.24 3.22 22.58
C VAL A 64 -9.43 3.87 21.87
N GLY A 65 -10.53 3.11 21.76
CA GLY A 65 -11.75 3.55 21.07
C GLY A 65 -11.67 3.48 19.55
N GLU A 66 -10.59 2.94 18.97
CA GLU A 66 -10.45 2.78 17.54
C GLU A 66 -10.91 1.40 17.05
N SER A 67 -11.54 1.37 15.89
CA SER A 67 -11.98 0.14 15.21
C SER A 67 -11.95 0.33 13.71
N TRP A 68 -11.64 -0.74 12.97
CA TRP A 68 -11.82 -0.77 11.53
C TRP A 68 -13.27 -1.03 11.16
N GLU A 69 -13.82 -0.20 10.27
CA GLU A 69 -15.11 -0.44 9.64
C GLU A 69 -14.92 -0.68 8.15
N GLU A 70 -15.53 -1.75 7.64
CA GLU A 70 -15.54 -2.06 6.21
C GLU A 70 -16.49 -1.07 5.49
N LYS A 71 -15.98 -0.36 4.49
CA LYS A 71 -16.76 0.57 3.65
C LYS A 71 -16.16 0.65 2.26
N ASN A 72 -17.01 0.54 1.22
CA ASN A 72 -16.63 0.70 -0.19
C ASN A 72 -15.36 -0.09 -0.57
N ASP A 73 -15.37 -1.40 -0.31
CA ASP A 73 -14.27 -2.33 -0.64
C ASP A 73 -12.94 -2.07 0.08
N GLY A 74 -12.94 -1.21 1.09
CA GLY A 74 -11.79 -0.94 1.96
C GLY A 74 -12.18 -0.86 3.44
N TYR A 75 -11.21 -0.45 4.25
CA TYR A 75 -11.42 -0.21 5.68
C TYR A 75 -11.19 1.26 6.00
N ILE A 76 -12.06 1.79 6.85
CA ILE A 76 -11.93 3.13 7.41
C ILE A 76 -11.72 2.97 8.91
N LEU A 77 -10.71 3.67 9.44
CA LEU A 77 -10.48 3.74 10.86
C LEU A 77 -11.52 4.67 11.49
N VAL A 78 -12.28 4.15 12.44
CA VAL A 78 -13.28 4.90 13.21
C VAL A 78 -12.80 5.03 14.63
N LYS A 79 -12.86 6.25 15.17
CA LYS A 79 -12.59 6.53 16.58
C LYS A 79 -13.88 6.90 17.28
N THR A 80 -14.17 6.17 18.35
CA THR A 80 -15.32 6.39 19.23
C THR A 80 -14.83 6.94 20.56
N ASP A 81 -15.33 8.11 20.96
CA ASP A 81 -15.07 8.66 22.29
C ASP A 81 -15.70 7.74 23.35
N PRO A 82 -14.92 7.23 24.33
CA PRO A 82 -15.44 6.29 25.31
C PRO A 82 -16.45 6.92 26.27
N GLU A 83 -16.40 8.23 26.51
CA GLU A 83 -17.27 8.98 27.41
C GLU A 83 -18.53 9.47 26.69
N THR A 84 -18.39 10.14 25.55
CA THR A 84 -19.52 10.77 24.84
C THR A 84 -20.20 9.85 23.82
N LYS A 85 -19.54 8.75 23.45
CA LYS A 85 -19.94 7.85 22.35
C LYS A 85 -19.97 8.50 20.97
N GLU A 86 -19.43 9.70 20.82
CA GLU A 86 -19.33 10.36 19.51
C GLU A 86 -18.36 9.60 18.60
N ARG A 87 -18.73 9.48 17.32
CA ARG A 87 -17.97 8.76 16.30
C ARG A 87 -17.33 9.74 15.33
N SER A 88 -16.05 9.53 15.06
CA SER A 88 -15.29 10.29 14.07
C SER A 88 -14.54 9.37 13.11
N TYR A 89 -14.46 9.78 11.84
CA TYR A 89 -13.68 9.08 10.83
C TYR A 89 -12.25 9.62 10.81
N VAL A 90 -11.26 8.73 10.91
CA VAL A 90 -9.86 9.10 10.78
C VAL A 90 -9.48 9.00 9.30
N ILE A 91 -9.40 10.15 8.63
CA ILE A 91 -9.19 10.26 7.18
C ILE A 91 -7.70 10.45 6.83
N SER A 92 -6.86 10.86 7.80
CA SER A 92 -5.41 10.99 7.65
C SER A 92 -4.73 10.83 9.01
N ASN A 93 -3.43 10.52 9.00
CA ASN A 93 -2.63 10.38 10.23
C ASN A 93 -3.13 9.25 11.14
N THR A 94 -3.58 8.14 10.54
CA THR A 94 -3.95 6.92 11.27
C THR A 94 -2.72 6.42 12.05
N PRO A 95 -2.83 6.13 13.36
CA PRO A 95 -1.70 5.60 14.15
C PRO A 95 -1.31 4.18 13.70
N SER A 96 -2.16 3.50 12.94
CA SER A 96 -1.84 2.28 12.22
C SER A 96 -0.81 2.58 11.12
N GLU A 97 0.45 2.24 11.39
CA GLU A 97 1.48 2.20 10.37
C GLU A 97 1.06 1.17 9.30
N VAL A 98 0.80 1.67 8.09
CA VAL A 98 0.64 0.80 6.93
C VAL A 98 1.94 0.00 6.77
N ILE A 99 1.83 -1.32 6.69
CA ILE A 99 3.02 -2.16 6.47
C ILE A 99 3.42 -2.02 5.01
N VAL A 100 4.58 -1.40 4.76
CA VAL A 100 5.22 -1.41 3.45
C VAL A 100 5.95 -2.74 3.26
N PHE A 101 5.53 -3.53 2.28
CA PHE A 101 6.16 -4.82 1.93
C PHE A 101 7.31 -4.64 0.96
N PHE A 102 7.14 -3.73 0.01
CA PHE A 102 8.13 -3.45 -1.01
C PHE A 102 7.95 -2.01 -1.48
N GLU A 103 9.04 -1.28 -1.65
CA GLU A 103 9.04 0.09 -2.12
C GLU A 103 10.20 0.31 -3.07
N ALA A 104 9.93 0.99 -4.17
CA ALA A 104 10.96 1.38 -5.11
C ALA A 104 10.72 2.77 -5.70
N ILE A 105 11.82 3.40 -6.06
CA ILE A 105 11.90 4.67 -6.77
C ILE A 105 12.22 4.36 -8.24
N ILE A 106 11.42 4.93 -9.14
CA ILE A 106 11.49 4.71 -10.58
C ILE A 106 11.78 6.04 -11.26
N ASP A 107 12.95 6.14 -11.87
CA ASP A 107 13.30 7.25 -12.75
C ASP A 107 13.11 6.81 -14.21
N LEU A 108 12.07 7.34 -14.85
CA LEU A 108 11.74 7.02 -16.24
C LEU A 108 12.73 7.62 -17.25
N ASN A 109 13.45 8.69 -16.89
CA ASN A 109 14.40 9.33 -17.80
C ASN A 109 15.65 8.47 -17.96
N SER A 110 16.12 7.88 -16.86
CA SER A 110 17.27 6.96 -16.86
C SER A 110 16.90 5.48 -16.97
N GLY A 111 15.62 5.14 -16.80
CA GLY A 111 15.15 3.75 -16.72
C GLY A 111 15.58 3.03 -15.43
N LYS A 112 16.09 3.78 -14.44
CA LYS A 112 16.64 3.20 -13.21
C LYS A 112 15.52 2.87 -12.22
N VAL A 113 15.61 1.68 -11.64
CA VAL A 113 14.81 1.25 -10.48
C VAL A 113 15.71 1.15 -9.26
N SER A 114 15.34 1.83 -8.18
CA SER A 114 16.04 1.79 -6.90
C SER A 114 15.11 1.27 -5.82
N VAL A 115 15.36 0.04 -5.33
CA VAL A 115 14.59 -0.54 -4.23
C VAL A 115 14.95 0.19 -2.94
N VAL A 116 13.95 0.76 -2.27
CA VAL A 116 14.09 1.48 -1.00
C VAL A 116 13.87 0.54 0.18
N SER A 117 12.87 -0.33 0.09
CA SER A 117 12.61 -1.35 1.09
C SER A 117 12.04 -2.62 0.45
N SER A 118 12.38 -3.76 1.02
CA SER A 118 11.86 -5.07 0.60
C SER A 118 11.82 -5.98 1.82
N LYS A 119 10.63 -6.32 2.28
CA LYS A 119 10.39 -7.30 3.34
C LYS A 119 10.22 -8.69 2.72
N ASN A 120 10.68 -9.71 3.44
CA ASN A 120 10.37 -11.09 3.06
C ASN A 120 8.89 -11.36 3.33
N ILE A 121 8.08 -11.40 2.27
CA ILE A 121 6.63 -11.59 2.40
C ILE A 121 6.28 -12.96 2.98
N SER A 122 7.17 -13.95 2.87
CA SER A 122 6.95 -15.29 3.45
C SER A 122 7.07 -15.33 4.97
N GLU A 123 7.67 -14.31 5.58
CA GLU A 123 7.84 -14.20 7.04
C GLU A 123 6.69 -13.47 7.73
N ILE A 124 5.71 -12.98 6.96
CA ILE A 124 4.59 -12.20 7.48
C ILE A 124 3.36 -13.09 7.62
N ASP A 125 2.74 -13.08 8.80
CA ASP A 125 1.47 -13.76 9.03
C ASP A 125 0.32 -12.93 8.47
N GLY A 126 -0.30 -13.43 7.40
CA GLY A 126 -1.44 -12.76 6.76
C GLY A 126 -2.66 -12.57 7.65
N ARG A 127 -2.75 -13.29 8.78
CA ARG A 127 -3.85 -13.12 9.76
C ARG A 127 -3.76 -11.78 10.51
N ASP A 128 -2.57 -11.17 10.53
CA ASP A 128 -2.34 -9.86 11.12
C ASP A 128 -2.70 -8.72 10.16
N LEU A 129 -3.24 -9.04 8.97
CA LEU A 129 -3.62 -8.07 7.94
C LEU A 129 -5.12 -8.10 7.68
N LEU A 130 -5.68 -6.93 7.37
CA LEU A 130 -7.06 -6.84 6.91
C LEU A 130 -7.19 -7.29 5.45
N PRO A 131 -8.17 -8.14 5.11
CA PRO A 131 -8.41 -8.55 3.74
C PRO A 131 -9.09 -7.44 2.95
N LEU A 132 -8.42 -6.92 1.93
CA LEU A 132 -8.94 -6.00 0.93
C LEU A 132 -9.79 -6.76 -0.08
N ARG A 133 -11.07 -6.37 -0.23
CA ARG A 133 -11.89 -6.90 -1.32
C ARG A 133 -11.43 -6.25 -2.63
N LYS A 134 -11.29 -7.08 -3.67
CA LYS A 134 -10.96 -6.66 -5.05
C LYS A 134 -12.12 -7.02 -5.96
#